data_AF-A0AB37KH51-F1
#
_entry.id   AF-A0AB37KH51-F1
#
_cell.length_a   1.000
_cell.length_b   1.000
_cell.length_c   1.000
_cell.angle_alpha   90.00
_cell.angle_beta   90.00
_cell.angle_gamma   90.00
#
_symmetry.space_group_name_H-M   'P 1'
#
loop_
_entity.id
_entity.type
_entity.pdbx_description
1 polymer ?
#
loop_
_entity_poly.entity_id
_entity_poly.type
_entity_poly.pdbx_seq_one_letter_code
_entity_poly.pdbx_strand_id
1 'polypeptide(L)' 'MIYDGYEEKKHRNKFRCPLARGKISSCSHKADCCPNNDYGKIRYIKEADDNKIFGPVPYKSDKWKLI' A
#
# COMPACT_ATOMS: atom_id res chain seq x y z
N MET A 1 -3.15 4.22 5.69
CA MET A 1 -2.29 3.14 6.24
C MET A 1 -1.03 3.75 6.78
N ILE A 2 -0.34 3.09 7.72
CA ILE A 2 0.91 3.62 8.30
C ILE A 2 2.10 2.80 7.83
N TYR A 3 3.24 3.48 7.65
CA TYR A 3 4.50 2.80 7.37
C TYR A 3 4.89 1.90 8.53
N ASP A 4 5.36 0.70 8.20
CA ASP A 4 5.65 -0.35 9.16
C ASP A 4 6.97 -1.08 8.85
N GLY A 5 7.86 -0.40 8.14
CA GLY A 5 9.20 -0.87 7.85
C GLY A 5 9.38 -1.40 6.43
N TYR A 6 10.61 -1.83 6.15
CA TYR A 6 11.03 -2.35 4.86
C TYR A 6 11.31 -3.84 4.95
N GLU A 7 10.91 -4.61 3.94
CA GLU A 7 11.21 -6.03 3.82
C GLU A 7 12.37 -6.24 2.86
N GLU A 8 13.57 -6.42 3.43
CA GLU A 8 14.82 -6.56 2.69
C GLU A 8 14.79 -7.71 1.68
N LYS A 9 14.33 -8.90 2.08
CA LYS A 9 14.26 -10.09 1.22
C LYS A 9 13.48 -9.89 -0.09
N LYS A 10 12.55 -8.95 -0.11
CA LYS A 10 11.67 -8.70 -1.26
C LYS A 10 11.74 -7.26 -1.75
N HIS A 11 12.66 -6.46 -1.23
CA HIS A 11 12.85 -5.05 -1.53
C HIS A 11 11.54 -4.24 -1.58
N ARG A 12 10.72 -4.33 -0.53
CA ARG A 12 9.38 -3.70 -0.51
C ARG A 12 9.04 -3.04 0.82
N ASN A 13 8.40 -1.88 0.75
CA ASN A 13 7.87 -1.15 1.89
C ASN A 13 6.56 -1.78 2.39
N LYS A 14 6.45 -1.96 3.70
CA LYS A 14 5.28 -2.51 4.39
C LYS A 14 4.45 -1.38 4.97
N PHE A 15 3.15 -1.46 4.73
CA PHE A 15 2.17 -0.53 5.28
C PHE A 15 1.07 -1.30 5.99
N ARG A 16 0.79 -0.92 7.24
CA ARG A 16 -0.24 -1.56 8.07
C ARG A 16 -1.46 -0.70 8.31
N CYS A 17 -2.55 -1.36 8.68
CA CYS A 17 -3.78 -0.70 9.11
C CYS A 17 -3.49 0.17 10.35
N PRO A 18 -3.87 1.47 10.35
CA PRO A 18 -3.64 2.35 11.50
C PRO A 18 -4.42 1.92 12.74
N LEU A 19 -5.62 1.34 12.55
CA LEU A 19 -6.47 0.84 13.62
C LEU A 19 -5.79 -0.32 14.37
N ALA A 20 -5.26 -1.30 13.63
CA ALA A 20 -4.56 -2.44 14.22
C ALA A 20 -3.24 -2.05 14.92
N ARG A 21 -2.66 -0.89 14.57
CA ARG A 21 -1.48 -0.33 15.24
C ARG A 21 -1.83 0.67 16.35
N GLY A 22 -3.11 0.84 16.67
CA GLY A 22 -3.59 1.74 17.72
C GLY A 22 -3.34 3.22 17.46
N LYS A 23 -3.10 3.61 16.20
CA LYS A 23 -2.90 5.02 15.81
C LYS A 23 -4.21 5.77 15.63
N ILE A 24 -5.31 5.05 15.44
CA ILE A 24 -6.68 5.57 15.41
C ILE A 24 -7.54 4.69 16.31
N SER A 25 -8.58 5.27 16.90
CA SER A 25 -9.48 4.57 17.83
C SER A 25 -10.60 3.81 17.13
N SER A 26 -11.04 4.25 15.95
CA SER A 26 -12.10 3.62 15.17
C SER A 26 -11.85 3.75 13.66
N CYS A 27 -12.46 2.86 12.88
CA CYS A 27 -12.42 2.90 11.42
C CYS A 27 -13.79 2.45 10.87
N SER A 28 -14.48 3.33 10.14
CA SER A 28 -15.77 3.02 9.52
C SER A 28 -15.68 1.92 8.45
N HIS A 29 -14.49 1.73 7.88
CA HIS A 29 -14.23 0.73 6.84
C HIS A 29 -13.64 -0.57 7.41
N LYS A 30 -13.71 -0.80 8.73
CA LYS A 30 -13.12 -2.00 9.35
C LYS A 30 -13.74 -3.27 8.76
N ALA A 31 -15.06 -3.29 8.60
CA ALA A 31 -15.79 -4.42 8.05
C ALA A 31 -15.32 -4.78 6.63
N ASP A 32 -15.07 -3.80 5.77
CA ASP A 32 -14.67 -4.05 4.37
C ASP A 32 -13.16 -4.29 4.22
N CYS A 33 -12.36 -3.54 4.96
CA CYS A 33 -10.90 -3.53 4.78
C CYS A 33 -10.20 -4.62 5.59
N CYS A 34 -10.73 -4.95 6.78
CA CYS A 34 -10.13 -5.89 7.73
C CYS A 34 -11.20 -6.80 8.37
N PRO A 35 -12.03 -7.52 7.59
CA PRO A 35 -13.22 -8.22 8.10
C PRO A 35 -12.92 -9.22 9.22
N ASN A 36 -11.83 -10.00 9.09
CA ASN A 36 -11.53 -11.13 9.98
C ASN A 36 -10.11 -11.06 10.57
N ASN A 37 -9.48 -9.89 10.63
CA ASN A 37 -8.09 -9.79 11.05
C ASN A 37 -7.83 -8.64 12.02
N ASP A 38 -7.64 -8.99 13.30
CA ASP A 38 -7.23 -8.05 14.35
C ASP A 38 -5.82 -7.52 14.11
N TYR A 39 -4.98 -8.27 13.40
CA TYR A 39 -3.65 -7.81 12.98
C TYR A 39 -3.72 -6.73 11.89
N GLY A 40 -4.89 -6.55 11.27
CA GLY A 40 -5.15 -5.59 10.20
C GLY A 40 -4.56 -5.98 8.86
N LYS A 41 -5.06 -5.34 7.80
CA LYS A 41 -4.57 -5.51 6.42
C LYS A 41 -3.17 -4.91 6.27
N ILE A 42 -2.29 -5.65 5.60
CA ILE A 42 -0.96 -5.20 5.20
C ILE A 42 -0.97 -4.92 3.69
N ARG A 43 -0.48 -3.76 3.28
CA ARG A 43 -0.15 -3.45 1.89
C ARG A 43 1.37 -3.45 1.74
N TYR A 44 1.84 -3.93 0.61
CA TYR A 44 3.24 -3.92 0.23
C TYR A 44 3.39 -3.05 -1.00
N ILE A 45 4.37 -2.15 -1.01
CA ILE A 45 4.70 -1.30 -2.15
C ILE A 45 6.16 -1.55 -2.50
N LYS A 46 6.43 -1.92 -3.76
CA LYS A 46 7.78 -2.01 -4.31
C LYS A 46 8.09 -0.69 -5.02
N GLU A 47 8.83 0.21 -4.37
CA GLU A 47 9.16 1.48 -4.99
C GLU A 47 10.34 1.37 -5.97
N ALA A 48 11.27 0.43 -5.75
CA ALA A 48 12.47 0.33 -6.60
C ALA A 48 12.24 -0.37 -7.95
N ASP A 49 11.34 -1.36 -8.01
CA ASP A 49 11.26 -2.31 -9.14
C ASP A 49 9.85 -2.47 -9.74
N ASP A 50 8.88 -1.64 -9.34
CA ASP A 50 7.53 -1.73 -9.90
C ASP A 50 7.39 -0.82 -11.13
N ASN A 51 7.59 -1.42 -12.31
CA ASN A 51 7.40 -0.75 -13.62
C ASN A 51 5.97 -0.20 -13.81
N LYS A 52 4.98 -0.58 -12.99
CA LYS A 52 3.64 0.02 -13.00
C LYS A 52 3.58 1.34 -12.23
N ILE A 53 4.51 1.57 -11.31
CA ILE A 53 4.64 2.82 -10.54
C ILE A 53 5.59 3.79 -11.27
N PHE A 54 6.70 3.28 -11.82
CA PHE A 54 7.73 4.06 -12.52
C PHE A 54 7.91 3.64 -13.98
N GLY A 55 6.81 3.42 -14.71
CA GLY A 55 6.89 3.21 -16.15
C GLY A 55 7.54 4.42 -16.86
N PRO A 56 8.20 4.24 -18.02
CA PRO A 56 8.81 5.34 -18.78
C PRO A 56 7.77 6.41 -19.18
N VAL A 57 6.50 5.99 -19.22
CA VAL A 57 5.35 6.84 -19.44
C VAL A 57 4.43 6.70 -18.21
N PRO A 58 4.20 7.76 -17.43
CA PRO A 58 3.31 7.71 -16.27
C PRO A 58 1.88 7.36 -16.69
N TYR A 59 1.25 6.45 -15.94
CA TYR A 59 -0.15 6.05 -16.17
C TYR A 59 -1.09 7.27 -16.13
N LYS A 60 -1.97 7.41 -17.13
CA LYS A 60 -2.85 8.58 -17.39
C LYS A 60 -2.18 9.90 -17.80
N SER A 61 -0.87 9.95 -18.02
CA SER A 61 -0.24 11.13 -18.65
C SER A 61 -0.70 11.29 -20.10
N ASP A 62 -0.51 12.47 -20.69
CA ASP A 62 -0.86 12.69 -22.10
C ASP A 62 -0.02 11.80 -23.04
N LYS A 63 1.22 11.49 -22.65
CA LYS A 63 2.07 10.49 -23.33
C LYS A 63 1.50 9.06 -23.25
N TRP A 64 0.71 8.72 -22.22
CA TRP A 64 0.06 7.41 -22.09
C TRP A 64 -1.15 7.26 -23.01
N LYS A 65 -1.86 8.35 -23.31
CA LYS A 65 -3.04 8.35 -24.20
C LYS A 65 -2.69 8.29 -25.70
N LEU A 66 -1.41 8.45 -26.03
CA LEU A 66 -0.88 8.46 -27.40
C LEU A 66 -0.31 7.10 -27.83
N ILE A 67 -0.30 6.12 -26.92
CA ILE A 67 -0.02 4.70 -27.19
C ILE A 67 -1.37 3.99 -27.35
#